data_AF-A0A9E4X7K2-F1
#
_entry.id   AF-A0A9E4X7K2-F1
#
_cell.length_a   1.000
_cell.length_b   1.000
_cell.length_c   1.000
_cell.angle_alpha   90.00
_cell.angle_beta   90.00
_cell.angle_gamma   90.00
#
_symmetry.space_group_name_H-M   'P 1'
#
loop_
_entity.id
_entity.type
_entity.pdbx_description
1 polymer ?
#
loop_
_entity_poly.entity_id
_entity_poly.type
_entity_poly.pdbx_seq_one_letter_code
_entity_poly.pdbx_strand_id
1 'polypeptide(L)'
;MSTGTSRDQFPEPEQRAGGRETGPDRQRGSKRQTLQSLEDAAGELARTMGLPGPRGQTQREALILAAHRAIDAPDLSGVNLKAPEWDSHRSELEELLAAGTALSFIRTEFGRYLTPEAWTQDVAEVKKTLAEAGGRRTRLLSGKYRQARSVLSRMCLSSPPSQLAGQMALLNAVIDSQEYGRTIDRHLPLGISLFSQSRITGPQSWPGLETVALWRRKIGDEIDGGSVPAGLLDYLERDHSTALLLPLVQSMEELSTAHQSHSHSVGAKLEAARRDLLDLGMRNPLLNYRLLRSRGAG
;
A
#
# COMPACT_ATOMS: atom_id res chain seq x y z
N MET A 1 -5.30 95.01 0.98
CA MET A 1 -6.37 95.87 1.49
C MET A 1 -7.65 95.07 1.56
N SER A 2 -8.35 95.20 2.69
CA SER A 2 -9.80 95.11 2.91
C SER A 2 -10.61 93.96 2.30
N THR A 3 -11.13 93.09 3.18
CA THR A 3 -12.57 92.91 3.53
C THR A 3 -13.29 91.96 2.57
N GLY A 4 -13.95 90.88 2.96
CA GLY A 4 -14.64 90.59 4.22
C GLY A 4 -16.12 90.32 3.92
N THR A 5 -16.58 89.12 4.29
CA THR A 5 -17.98 88.78 4.65
C THR A 5 -19.01 88.53 3.52
N SER A 6 -19.45 87.28 3.33
CA SER A 6 -20.69 86.74 3.96
C SER A 6 -21.03 85.31 3.52
N ARG A 7 -21.00 84.40 4.51
CA ARG A 7 -21.99 83.37 4.87
C ARG A 7 -22.92 82.80 3.77
N ASP A 8 -22.79 81.50 3.50
CA ASP A 8 -23.97 80.63 3.42
C ASP A 8 -23.61 79.20 3.83
N GLN A 9 -24.51 78.59 4.60
CA GLN A 9 -24.35 77.33 5.32
C GLN A 9 -25.31 76.32 4.68
N PHE A 10 -24.79 75.23 4.11
CA PHE A 10 -25.58 74.04 3.74
C PHE A 10 -24.83 72.78 4.21
N PRO A 11 -25.54 71.76 4.74
CA PRO A 11 -24.94 70.63 5.43
C PRO A 11 -24.36 69.60 4.47
N GLU A 12 -23.27 68.94 4.90
CA GLU A 12 -22.70 67.77 4.24
C GLU A 12 -23.73 66.63 4.11
N PRO A 13 -23.80 65.93 2.96
CA PRO A 13 -24.52 64.68 2.88
C PRO A 13 -23.67 63.55 3.49
N GLU A 14 -24.37 62.80 4.34
CA GLU A 14 -23.96 61.60 5.04
C GLU A 14 -23.08 60.66 4.22
N GLN A 15 -22.04 60.18 4.90
CA GLN A 15 -21.24 59.02 4.56
C GLN A 15 -22.13 57.89 4.08
N ARG A 16 -21.97 57.50 2.80
CA ARG A 16 -22.54 56.27 2.25
C ARG A 16 -22.09 55.11 3.11
N ALA A 17 -23.03 54.57 3.88
CA ALA A 17 -22.92 53.31 4.58
C ALA A 17 -22.43 52.23 3.62
N GLY A 18 -21.22 51.72 3.89
CA GLY A 18 -20.76 50.46 3.34
C GLY A 18 -21.75 49.39 3.78
N GLY A 19 -22.51 48.86 2.82
CA GLY A 19 -23.35 47.69 3.03
C GLY A 19 -22.49 46.58 3.62
N ARG A 20 -22.74 46.22 4.89
CA ARG A 20 -22.22 44.99 5.48
C ARG A 20 -22.72 43.85 4.63
N GLU A 21 -21.83 43.27 3.81
CA GLU A 21 -22.02 41.95 3.25
C GLU A 21 -22.37 41.00 4.39
N THR A 22 -23.63 40.58 4.42
CA THR A 22 -24.20 39.82 5.52
C THR A 22 -23.53 38.45 5.63
N GLY A 23 -23.38 37.94 6.87
CA GLY A 23 -22.77 36.64 7.19
C GLY A 23 -23.10 35.44 6.27
N PRO A 24 -24.32 35.26 5.74
CA PRO A 24 -24.62 34.17 4.81
C PRO A 24 -23.87 34.24 3.47
N ASP A 25 -23.56 35.43 2.94
CA ASP A 25 -22.85 35.57 1.66
C ASP A 25 -21.35 35.31 1.81
N ARG A 26 -20.73 35.79 2.90
CA ARG A 26 -19.36 35.39 3.26
C ARG A 26 -19.22 33.89 3.45
N GLN A 27 -20.20 33.27 4.10
CA GLN A 27 -20.19 31.84 4.36
C GLN A 27 -20.49 31.01 3.10
N ARG A 28 -21.21 31.54 2.10
CA ARG A 28 -21.34 30.93 0.76
C ARG A 28 -20.05 31.08 -0.06
N GLY A 29 -19.38 32.23 0.01
CA GLY A 29 -18.11 32.49 -0.67
C GLY A 29 -16.98 31.56 -0.19
N SER A 30 -16.79 31.47 1.14
CA SER A 30 -15.78 30.59 1.73
C SER A 30 -15.98 29.11 1.37
N LYS A 31 -17.23 28.63 1.30
CA LYS A 31 -17.56 27.24 0.91
C LYS A 31 -17.20 26.93 -0.54
N ARG A 32 -17.55 27.83 -1.46
CA ARG A 32 -17.19 27.68 -2.87
C ARG A 32 -15.68 27.65 -3.03
N GLN A 33 -14.96 28.45 -2.24
CA GLN A 33 -13.51 28.45 -2.19
C GLN A 33 -12.95 27.10 -1.73
N THR A 34 -13.41 26.53 -0.61
CA THR A 34 -12.90 25.23 -0.13
C THR A 34 -13.17 24.08 -1.10
N LEU A 35 -14.35 24.06 -1.73
CA LEU A 35 -14.69 23.08 -2.77
C LEU A 35 -13.82 23.24 -4.01
N GLN A 36 -13.63 24.47 -4.48
CA GLN A 36 -12.76 24.76 -5.62
C GLN A 36 -11.32 24.35 -5.31
N SER A 37 -10.79 24.69 -4.14
CA SER A 37 -9.44 24.29 -3.73
C SER A 37 -9.27 22.78 -3.67
N LEU A 38 -10.30 22.03 -3.24
CA LEU A 38 -10.29 20.57 -3.24
C LEU A 38 -10.28 20.01 -4.67
N GLU A 39 -11.11 20.56 -5.57
CA GLU A 39 -11.17 20.16 -6.98
C GLU A 39 -9.86 20.48 -7.71
N ASP A 40 -9.26 21.64 -7.42
CA ASP A 40 -7.98 22.07 -7.99
C ASP A 40 -6.84 21.15 -7.53
N ALA A 41 -6.77 20.85 -6.22
CA ALA A 41 -5.78 19.93 -5.66
C ALA A 41 -5.93 18.51 -6.20
N ALA A 42 -7.17 18.02 -6.30
CA ALA A 42 -7.47 16.71 -6.87
C ALA A 42 -7.15 16.64 -8.36
N GLY A 43 -7.41 17.73 -9.09
CA GLY A 43 -7.04 17.86 -10.50
C GLY A 43 -5.52 17.90 -10.69
N GLU A 44 -4.79 18.55 -9.80
CA GLU A 44 -3.33 18.60 -9.85
C GLU A 44 -2.72 17.22 -9.60
N LEU A 45 -3.13 16.54 -8.52
CA LEU A 45 -2.65 15.17 -8.24
C LEU A 45 -2.95 14.21 -9.40
N ALA A 46 -4.17 14.26 -9.94
CA ALA A 46 -4.55 13.44 -11.09
C ALA A 46 -3.66 13.72 -12.31
N ARG A 47 -3.37 14.99 -12.61
CA ARG A 47 -2.44 15.38 -13.69
C ARG A 47 -1.03 14.89 -13.44
N THR A 48 -0.50 15.06 -12.22
CA THR A 48 0.83 14.59 -11.84
C THR A 48 0.95 13.08 -12.02
N MET A 49 -0.10 12.33 -11.68
CA MET A 49 -0.14 10.88 -11.84
C MET A 49 -0.53 10.41 -13.26
N GLY A 50 -0.96 11.32 -14.15
CA GLY A 50 -1.50 10.96 -15.46
C GLY A 50 -2.82 10.18 -15.40
N LEU A 51 -3.59 10.36 -14.33
CA LEU A 51 -4.87 9.71 -14.06
C LEU A 51 -6.05 10.62 -14.45
N PRO A 52 -7.24 10.05 -14.72
CA PRO A 52 -8.43 10.85 -14.98
C PRO A 52 -8.82 11.67 -13.74
N GLY A 53 -9.23 12.91 -13.97
CA GLY A 53 -9.68 13.80 -12.89
C GLY A 53 -10.86 13.21 -12.11
N PRO A 54 -10.82 13.21 -10.76
CA PRO A 54 -11.80 12.52 -9.96
C PRO A 54 -13.15 13.26 -9.94
N ARG A 55 -14.23 12.52 -10.18
CA ARG A 55 -15.61 12.97 -10.10
C ARG A 55 -16.28 12.37 -8.87
N GLY A 56 -16.54 13.21 -7.88
CA GLY A 56 -17.16 12.81 -6.62
C GLY A 56 -16.18 12.16 -5.63
N GLN A 57 -16.71 11.80 -4.46
CA GLN A 57 -15.90 11.41 -3.31
C GLN A 57 -15.12 10.10 -3.54
N THR A 58 -15.78 9.07 -4.06
CA THR A 58 -15.16 7.74 -4.28
C THR A 58 -13.94 7.81 -5.20
N GLN A 59 -14.01 8.60 -6.28
CA GLN A 59 -12.87 8.74 -7.20
C GLN A 59 -11.72 9.54 -6.58
N ARG A 60 -12.00 10.49 -5.69
CA ARG A 60 -10.96 11.19 -4.92
C ARG A 60 -10.27 10.25 -3.94
N GLU A 61 -11.03 9.40 -3.26
CA GLU A 61 -10.49 8.38 -2.35
C GLU A 61 -9.62 7.36 -3.10
N ALA A 62 -10.08 6.91 -4.28
CA ALA A 62 -9.29 6.05 -5.14
C ALA A 62 -7.98 6.71 -5.63
N LEU A 63 -8.01 8.02 -5.93
CA LEU A 63 -6.84 8.80 -6.32
C LEU A 63 -5.84 8.95 -5.16
N ILE A 64 -6.31 9.26 -3.96
CA ILE A 64 -5.49 9.32 -2.74
C ILE A 64 -4.85 7.96 -2.49
N LEU A 65 -5.64 6.88 -2.55
CA LEU A 65 -5.14 5.52 -2.37
C LEU A 65 -4.07 5.16 -3.40
N ALA A 66 -4.29 5.49 -4.68
CA ALA A 66 -3.31 5.28 -5.74
C ALA A 66 -2.00 6.04 -5.48
N ALA A 67 -2.08 7.28 -4.99
CA ALA A 67 -0.90 8.07 -4.66
C ALA A 67 -0.12 7.46 -3.48
N HIS A 68 -0.80 6.98 -2.44
CA HIS A 68 -0.16 6.23 -1.35
C HIS A 68 0.52 4.97 -1.85
N ARG A 69 -0.12 4.21 -2.76
CA ARG A 69 0.49 3.02 -3.37
C ARG A 69 1.76 3.33 -4.16
N ALA A 70 1.80 4.50 -4.81
CA ALA A 70 3.00 4.97 -5.49
C ALA A 70 4.10 5.42 -4.53
N ILE A 71 3.74 6.06 -3.41
CA ILE A 71 4.68 6.50 -2.37
C ILE A 71 5.30 5.28 -1.65
N ASP A 72 4.49 4.28 -1.33
CA ASP A 72 4.89 3.05 -0.63
C ASP A 72 5.51 2.01 -1.58
N ALA A 73 5.70 2.34 -2.86
CA ALA A 73 6.24 1.40 -3.83
C ALA A 73 7.68 0.98 -3.45
N PRO A 74 8.00 -0.33 -3.45
CA PRO A 74 9.37 -0.77 -3.35
C PRO A 74 10.16 -0.31 -4.58
N ASP A 75 11.47 -0.56 -4.62
CA ASP A 75 12.25 -0.26 -5.82
C ASP A 75 11.77 -1.13 -7.01
N LEU A 76 11.09 -0.50 -7.96
CA LEU A 76 10.48 -1.12 -9.15
C LEU A 76 11.37 -1.05 -10.40
N SER A 77 12.59 -0.52 -10.31
CA SER A 77 13.42 -0.29 -11.50
C SER A 77 13.72 -1.58 -12.27
N GLY A 78 13.29 -1.67 -13.54
CA GLY A 78 13.47 -2.88 -14.35
C GLY A 78 12.44 -3.99 -14.11
N VAL A 79 11.39 -3.74 -13.33
CA VAL A 79 10.26 -4.66 -13.16
C VAL A 79 9.21 -4.41 -14.24
N ASN A 80 8.75 -5.47 -14.90
CA ASN A 80 7.67 -5.39 -15.89
C ASN A 80 6.31 -5.49 -15.19
N LEU A 81 5.76 -4.36 -14.75
CA LEU A 81 4.55 -4.30 -13.92
C LEU A 81 3.27 -4.78 -14.63
N LYS A 82 3.20 -4.59 -15.95
CA LYS A 82 2.02 -4.90 -16.78
C LYS A 82 2.03 -6.29 -17.40
N ALA A 83 3.06 -7.10 -17.11
CA ALA A 83 3.16 -8.47 -17.59
C ALA A 83 1.90 -9.28 -17.22
N PRO A 84 1.17 -9.89 -18.17
CA PRO A 84 0.03 -10.75 -17.84
C PRO A 84 0.44 -11.98 -17.01
N GLU A 85 1.71 -12.36 -17.05
CA GLU A 85 2.29 -13.50 -16.35
C GLU A 85 2.18 -13.40 -14.82
N TRP A 86 2.04 -12.18 -14.27
CA TRP A 86 1.72 -11.98 -12.86
C TRP A 86 0.43 -12.70 -12.41
N ASP A 87 -0.53 -12.83 -13.33
CA ASP A 87 -1.83 -13.45 -13.07
C ASP A 87 -1.93 -14.83 -13.69
N SER A 88 -1.41 -15.04 -14.90
CA SER A 88 -1.51 -16.34 -15.60
C SER A 88 -0.55 -17.40 -15.06
N HIS A 89 0.58 -17.02 -14.44
CA HIS A 89 1.60 -17.93 -13.90
C HIS A 89 1.86 -17.68 -12.40
N ARG A 90 0.80 -17.34 -11.67
CA ARG A 90 0.88 -16.98 -10.25
C ARG A 90 1.47 -18.10 -9.39
N SER A 91 1.05 -19.35 -9.62
CA SER A 91 1.55 -20.50 -8.87
C SER A 91 3.04 -20.73 -9.06
N GLU A 92 3.52 -20.66 -10.30
CA GLU A 92 4.92 -20.87 -10.66
C GLU A 92 5.79 -19.74 -10.10
N LEU A 93 5.28 -18.51 -10.09
CA LEU A 93 5.94 -17.38 -9.45
C LEU A 93 6.01 -17.55 -7.92
N GLU A 94 4.94 -18.00 -7.27
CA GLU A 94 4.93 -18.26 -5.83
C GLU A 94 5.93 -19.36 -5.46
N GLU A 95 6.01 -20.45 -6.24
CA GLU A 95 7.03 -21.49 -6.07
C GLU A 95 8.45 -20.95 -6.24
N LEU A 96 8.68 -20.13 -7.27
CA LEU A 96 9.98 -19.50 -7.52
C LEU A 96 10.42 -18.63 -6.35
N LEU A 97 9.54 -17.76 -5.88
CA LEU A 97 9.84 -16.83 -4.78
C LEU A 97 10.04 -17.56 -3.47
N ALA A 98 9.21 -18.57 -3.16
CA ALA A 98 9.36 -19.39 -1.97
C ALA A 98 10.68 -20.17 -1.96
N ALA A 99 11.06 -20.77 -3.09
CA ALA A 99 12.35 -21.44 -3.23
C ALA A 99 13.52 -20.46 -3.12
N GLY A 100 13.38 -19.29 -3.75
CA GLY A 100 14.34 -18.18 -3.68
C GLY A 100 14.60 -17.73 -2.26
N THR A 101 13.55 -17.38 -1.51
CA THR A 101 13.63 -16.84 -0.15
C THR A 101 14.12 -17.90 0.85
N ALA A 102 13.68 -19.16 0.70
CA ALA A 102 14.19 -20.28 1.48
C ALA A 102 15.69 -20.50 1.23
N LEU A 103 16.14 -20.40 -0.03
CA LEU A 103 17.55 -20.46 -0.37
C LEU A 103 18.34 -19.30 0.26
N SER A 104 17.81 -18.07 0.23
CA SER A 104 18.43 -16.92 0.90
C SER A 104 18.63 -17.18 2.38
N PHE A 105 17.59 -17.68 3.05
CA PHE A 105 17.61 -18.00 4.47
C PHE A 105 18.69 -19.04 4.79
N ILE A 106 18.73 -20.15 4.03
CA ILE A 106 19.75 -21.19 4.20
C ILE A 106 21.16 -20.63 4.02
N ARG A 107 21.36 -19.80 2.99
CA ARG A 107 22.68 -19.21 2.69
C ARG A 107 23.13 -18.25 3.78
N THR A 108 22.21 -17.48 4.36
CA THR A 108 22.50 -16.58 5.47
C THR A 108 22.81 -17.34 6.76
N GLU A 109 22.01 -18.35 7.10
CA GLU A 109 22.15 -19.07 8.38
C GLU A 109 23.38 -20.00 8.38
N PHE A 110 23.58 -20.74 7.29
CA PHE A 110 24.58 -21.81 7.22
C PHE A 110 25.84 -21.43 6.43
N GLY A 111 25.83 -20.32 5.69
CA GLY A 111 26.98 -19.87 4.87
C GLY A 111 28.26 -19.64 5.67
N ARG A 112 28.15 -19.24 6.94
CA ARG A 112 29.29 -19.07 7.85
C ARG A 112 29.94 -20.39 8.30
N TYR A 113 29.25 -21.52 8.14
CA TYR A 113 29.73 -22.82 8.60
C TYR A 113 30.26 -23.70 7.47
N LEU A 114 29.87 -23.44 6.22
CA LEU A 114 30.14 -24.29 5.07
C LEU A 114 31.07 -23.62 4.06
N THR A 115 31.96 -24.39 3.43
CA THR A 115 32.79 -23.88 2.33
C THR A 115 31.93 -23.61 1.07
N PRO A 116 32.36 -22.76 0.13
CA PRO A 116 31.64 -22.54 -1.12
C PRO A 116 31.38 -23.83 -1.91
N GLU A 117 32.32 -24.77 -1.92
CA GLU A 117 32.25 -26.05 -2.63
C GLU A 117 31.29 -27.04 -1.95
N ALA A 118 31.04 -26.89 -0.65
CA ALA A 118 30.14 -27.76 0.09
C ALA A 118 28.73 -27.75 -0.50
N TRP A 119 28.31 -26.62 -1.07
CA TRP A 119 26.97 -26.43 -1.61
C TRP A 119 26.68 -27.23 -2.88
N THR A 120 27.71 -27.65 -3.61
CA THR A 120 27.57 -28.41 -4.86
C THR A 120 27.85 -29.90 -4.68
N GLN A 121 28.26 -30.34 -3.49
CA GLN A 121 28.53 -31.74 -3.22
C GLN A 121 27.24 -32.55 -3.04
N ASP A 122 27.21 -33.76 -3.59
CA ASP A 122 26.16 -34.73 -3.23
C ASP A 122 26.48 -35.30 -1.84
N VAL A 123 25.59 -35.01 -0.90
CA VAL A 123 25.71 -35.42 0.50
C VAL A 123 24.61 -36.36 0.96
N ALA A 124 23.77 -36.87 0.04
CA ALA A 124 22.69 -37.77 0.38
C ALA A 124 23.22 -39.09 1.00
N GLU A 125 24.28 -39.66 0.41
CA GLU A 125 24.93 -40.87 0.94
C GLU A 125 25.63 -40.61 2.28
N VAL A 126 26.24 -39.44 2.46
CA VAL A 126 26.88 -39.01 3.70
C VAL A 126 25.85 -38.90 4.82
N LYS A 127 24.71 -38.25 4.55
CA LYS A 127 23.56 -38.13 5.47
C LYS A 127 23.02 -39.50 5.88
N LYS A 128 22.79 -40.40 4.92
CA LYS A 128 22.32 -41.77 5.19
C LYS A 128 23.28 -42.54 6.09
N THR A 129 24.57 -42.52 5.75
CA THR A 129 25.62 -43.21 6.51
C THR A 129 25.75 -42.70 7.95
N LEU A 130 25.62 -41.38 8.17
CA LEU A 130 25.66 -40.77 9.51
C LEU A 130 24.41 -41.07 10.34
N ALA A 131 23.23 -41.13 9.70
CA ALA A 131 21.97 -41.48 10.36
C ALA A 131 21.94 -42.95 10.81
N GLU A 132 22.36 -43.88 9.94
CA GLU A 132 22.43 -45.33 10.21
C GLU A 132 23.46 -45.65 11.31
N ALA A 133 24.55 -44.88 11.37
CA ALA A 133 25.57 -45.01 12.41
C ALA A 133 25.12 -44.42 13.76
N GLY A 134 23.83 -44.14 14.00
CA GLY A 134 23.27 -43.56 15.22
C GLY A 134 23.71 -44.21 16.54
N GLY A 135 24.07 -45.51 16.55
CA GLY A 135 24.52 -46.25 17.74
C GLY A 135 26.02 -46.13 18.06
N ARG A 136 26.38 -45.92 19.34
CA ARG A 136 27.80 -45.73 19.78
C ARG A 136 28.74 -46.88 19.41
N ARG A 137 28.26 -48.13 19.33
CA ARG A 137 29.09 -49.32 19.06
C ARG A 137 29.33 -49.58 17.57
N THR A 138 28.43 -49.14 16.68
CA THR A 138 28.56 -49.30 15.22
C THR A 138 29.44 -48.22 14.58
N ARG A 139 29.62 -47.07 15.24
CA ARG A 139 30.49 -45.96 14.80
C ARG A 139 31.99 -46.28 14.82
N LEU A 140 32.44 -47.03 15.83
CA LEU A 140 33.87 -47.25 16.07
C LEU A 140 34.51 -48.25 15.08
N LEU A 141 33.70 -49.15 14.50
CA LEU A 141 34.13 -50.24 13.62
C LEU A 141 33.84 -49.99 12.12
N SER A 142 33.08 -48.96 11.76
CA SER A 142 32.71 -48.68 10.37
C SER A 142 33.68 -47.72 9.69
N GLY A 143 34.40 -48.21 8.67
CA GLY A 143 35.21 -47.36 7.77
C GLY A 143 34.37 -46.31 7.04
N LYS A 144 33.14 -46.68 6.65
CA LYS A 144 32.18 -45.77 5.99
C LYS A 144 31.79 -44.59 6.88
N TYR A 145 31.62 -44.81 8.18
CA TYR A 145 31.34 -43.72 9.13
C TYR A 145 32.51 -42.73 9.24
N ARG A 146 33.75 -43.22 9.29
CA ARG A 146 34.95 -42.36 9.33
C ARG A 146 35.09 -41.55 8.05
N GLN A 147 34.82 -42.16 6.90
CA GLN A 147 34.82 -41.47 5.61
C GLN A 147 33.73 -40.40 5.55
N ALA A 148 32.49 -40.72 5.93
CA ALA A 148 31.38 -39.75 5.97
C ALA A 148 31.69 -38.56 6.90
N ARG A 149 32.29 -38.82 8.06
CA ARG A 149 32.71 -37.77 9.01
C ARG A 149 33.88 -36.93 8.47
N SER A 150 34.80 -37.53 7.72
CA SER A 150 35.88 -36.81 7.03
C SER A 150 35.33 -35.90 5.93
N VAL A 151 34.36 -36.37 5.14
CA VAL A 151 33.67 -35.54 4.13
C VAL A 151 32.99 -34.35 4.79
N LEU A 152 32.18 -34.58 5.82
CA LEU A 152 31.53 -33.50 6.57
C LEU A 152 32.53 -32.49 7.15
N SER A 153 33.65 -32.96 7.70
CA SER A 153 34.69 -32.08 8.24
C SER A 153 35.37 -31.23 7.18
N ARG A 154 35.52 -31.72 5.94
CA ARG A 154 36.09 -30.93 4.83
C ARG A 154 35.12 -29.88 4.29
N MET A 155 33.82 -30.13 4.40
CA MET A 155 32.78 -29.18 4.00
C MET A 155 32.62 -28.02 4.97
N CYS A 156 33.04 -28.18 6.22
CA CYS A 156 32.89 -27.15 7.24
C CYS A 156 34.12 -26.23 7.25
N LEU A 157 33.89 -24.92 7.37
CA LEU A 157 34.95 -23.91 7.55
C LEU A 157 35.66 -24.05 8.91
N SER A 158 34.96 -24.63 9.89
CA SER A 158 35.46 -24.94 11.23
C SER A 158 35.06 -26.36 11.62
N SER A 159 35.51 -26.83 12.78
CA SER A 159 35.15 -28.17 13.27
C SER A 159 33.63 -28.39 13.24
N PRO A 160 33.14 -29.49 12.63
CA PRO A 160 31.71 -29.73 12.53
C PRO A 160 31.07 -29.88 13.92
N PRO A 161 29.76 -29.59 14.06
CA PRO A 161 29.03 -29.79 15.31
C PRO A 161 29.26 -31.20 15.87
N SER A 162 29.51 -31.31 17.17
CA SER A 162 29.74 -32.61 17.82
C SER A 162 28.48 -33.47 17.91
N GLN A 163 27.31 -32.82 17.91
CA GLN A 163 26.00 -33.45 17.99
C GLN A 163 25.50 -33.89 16.62
N LEU A 164 24.94 -35.10 16.53
CA LEU A 164 24.36 -35.64 15.29
C LEU A 164 23.27 -34.72 14.72
N ALA A 165 22.44 -34.11 15.58
CA ALA A 165 21.40 -33.17 15.15
C ALA A 165 21.99 -31.99 14.35
N GLY A 166 23.06 -31.37 14.84
CA GLY A 166 23.73 -30.27 14.13
C GLY A 166 24.41 -30.72 12.82
N GLN A 167 24.97 -31.93 12.80
CA GLN A 167 25.54 -32.51 11.56
C GLN A 167 24.46 -32.76 10.51
N MET A 168 23.32 -33.32 10.93
CA MET A 168 22.17 -33.54 10.04
C MET A 168 21.57 -32.22 9.55
N ALA A 169 21.53 -31.18 10.38
CA ALA A 169 21.07 -29.86 9.98
C ALA A 169 21.93 -29.26 8.85
N LEU A 170 23.26 -29.36 8.94
CA LEU A 170 24.17 -28.89 7.88
C LEU A 170 23.98 -29.68 6.57
N LEU A 171 23.83 -31.00 6.65
CA LEU A 171 23.62 -31.83 5.48
C LEU A 171 22.26 -31.60 4.83
N ASN A 172 21.20 -31.41 5.64
CA ASN A 172 19.89 -31.01 5.15
C ASN A 172 19.96 -29.66 4.46
N ALA A 173 20.62 -28.66 5.07
CA ALA A 173 20.77 -27.35 4.46
C ALA A 173 21.43 -27.40 3.07
N VAL A 174 22.43 -28.27 2.86
CA VAL A 174 23.05 -28.47 1.55
C VAL A 174 22.08 -29.14 0.56
N ILE A 175 21.36 -30.18 0.98
CA ILE A 175 20.37 -30.89 0.15
C ILE A 175 19.24 -29.94 -0.26
N ASP A 176 18.65 -29.24 0.71
CA ASP A 176 17.53 -28.32 0.51
C ASP A 176 17.97 -27.15 -0.40
N SER A 177 19.17 -26.60 -0.20
CA SER A 177 19.77 -25.58 -1.08
C SER A 177 19.84 -26.01 -2.55
N GLN A 178 20.17 -27.28 -2.81
CA GLN A 178 20.22 -27.82 -4.17
C GLN A 178 18.82 -28.03 -4.75
N GLU A 179 17.86 -28.47 -3.94
CA GLU A 179 16.47 -28.62 -4.37
C GLU A 179 15.82 -27.27 -4.71
N TYR A 180 16.04 -26.25 -3.87
CA TYR A 180 15.63 -24.89 -4.17
C TYR A 180 16.33 -24.34 -5.41
N GLY A 181 17.63 -24.60 -5.59
CA GLY A 181 18.35 -24.25 -6.81
C GLY A 181 17.69 -24.82 -8.07
N ARG A 182 17.32 -26.10 -8.08
CA ARG A 182 16.62 -26.73 -9.22
C ARG A 182 15.23 -26.13 -9.47
N THR A 183 14.51 -25.78 -8.40
CA THR A 183 13.19 -25.14 -8.50
C THR A 183 13.31 -23.74 -9.07
N ILE A 184 14.30 -22.98 -8.62
CA ILE A 184 14.64 -21.67 -9.16
C ILE A 184 14.98 -21.79 -10.64
N ASP A 185 15.90 -22.68 -11.02
CA ASP A 185 16.32 -22.83 -12.42
C ASP A 185 15.15 -23.18 -13.35
N ARG A 186 14.20 -24.00 -12.87
CA ARG A 186 12.99 -24.35 -13.61
C ARG A 186 12.13 -23.13 -13.94
N HIS A 187 11.96 -22.23 -12.98
CA HIS A 187 11.05 -21.07 -13.09
C HIS A 187 11.80 -19.75 -13.38
N LEU A 188 13.13 -19.79 -13.52
CA LEU A 188 13.98 -18.62 -13.72
C LEU A 188 13.60 -17.80 -14.97
N PRO A 189 13.21 -18.40 -16.12
CA PRO A 189 12.78 -17.64 -17.29
C PRO A 189 11.59 -16.70 -16.99
N LEU A 190 10.63 -17.18 -16.19
CA LEU A 190 9.49 -16.37 -15.72
C LEU A 190 10.00 -15.22 -14.82
N GLY A 191 10.86 -15.53 -13.84
CA GLY A 191 11.46 -14.51 -12.97
C GLY A 191 12.21 -13.41 -13.75
N ILE A 192 12.98 -13.79 -14.78
CA ILE A 192 13.70 -12.83 -15.63
C ILE A 192 12.73 -11.94 -16.42
N SER A 193 11.63 -12.50 -16.94
CA SER A 193 10.63 -11.73 -17.67
C SER A 193 9.93 -10.67 -16.81
N LEU A 194 9.75 -10.95 -15.51
CA LEU A 194 9.06 -10.08 -14.56
C LEU A 194 9.98 -9.08 -13.86
N PHE A 195 11.15 -9.51 -13.39
CA PHE A 195 12.04 -8.71 -12.55
C PHE A 195 13.30 -8.19 -13.26
N SER A 196 13.54 -8.62 -14.51
CA SER A 196 14.82 -8.49 -15.23
C SER A 196 15.97 -9.30 -14.63
N GLN A 197 16.91 -9.70 -15.49
CA GLN A 197 18.06 -10.49 -15.08
C GLN A 197 19.02 -9.73 -14.12
N SER A 198 19.10 -8.40 -14.25
CA SER A 198 20.01 -7.58 -13.45
C SER A 198 19.67 -7.54 -11.96
N ARG A 199 18.41 -7.82 -11.59
CA ARG A 199 17.99 -7.87 -10.19
C ARG A 199 18.30 -9.19 -9.51
N ILE A 200 18.36 -10.28 -10.27
CA ILE A 200 18.56 -11.64 -9.73
C ILE A 200 20.07 -11.87 -9.51
N THR A 201 20.63 -11.18 -8.51
CA THR A 201 22.05 -11.18 -8.17
C THR A 201 22.36 -12.19 -7.06
N GLY A 202 22.02 -13.44 -7.32
CA GLY A 202 22.25 -14.55 -6.38
C GLY A 202 21.27 -14.57 -5.20
N PRO A 203 21.54 -15.40 -4.18
CA PRO A 203 20.53 -15.74 -3.17
C PRO A 203 20.01 -14.55 -2.36
N GLN A 204 20.81 -13.52 -2.11
CA GLN A 204 20.38 -12.41 -1.24
C GLN A 204 19.38 -11.46 -1.92
N SER A 205 19.16 -11.59 -3.24
CA SER A 205 18.20 -10.75 -3.97
C SER A 205 16.73 -11.18 -3.76
N TRP A 206 16.47 -12.47 -3.50
CA TRP A 206 15.12 -13.03 -3.49
C TRP A 206 14.13 -12.39 -2.49
N PRO A 207 14.51 -12.03 -1.24
CA PRO A 207 13.56 -11.38 -0.32
C PRO A 207 13.06 -10.02 -0.83
N GLY A 208 13.93 -9.29 -1.54
CA GLY A 208 13.53 -8.04 -2.21
C GLY A 208 12.56 -8.29 -3.36
N LEU A 209 12.79 -9.34 -4.16
CA LEU A 209 11.89 -9.73 -5.25
C LEU A 209 10.52 -10.20 -4.74
N GLU A 210 10.51 -10.93 -3.63
CA GLU A 210 9.27 -11.33 -2.94
C GLU A 210 8.48 -10.09 -2.47
N THR A 211 9.17 -9.10 -1.91
CA THR A 211 8.54 -7.83 -1.49
C THR A 211 7.87 -7.13 -2.68
N VAL A 212 8.56 -7.04 -3.82
CA VAL A 212 7.99 -6.48 -5.06
C VAL A 212 6.78 -7.27 -5.54
N ALA A 213 6.86 -8.61 -5.53
CA ALA A 213 5.77 -9.48 -5.97
C ALA A 213 4.52 -9.34 -5.10
N LEU A 214 4.69 -9.31 -3.77
CA LEU A 214 3.60 -9.10 -2.82
C LEU A 214 2.95 -7.73 -3.01
N TRP A 215 3.76 -6.69 -3.20
CA TRP A 215 3.26 -5.35 -3.50
C TRP A 215 2.48 -5.31 -4.82
N ARG A 216 2.99 -5.94 -5.91
CA ARG A 216 2.28 -5.99 -7.20
C ARG A 216 0.95 -6.72 -7.03
N ARG A 217 0.96 -7.89 -6.36
CA ARG A 217 -0.26 -8.69 -6.15
C ARG A 217 -1.34 -7.86 -5.46
N LYS A 218 -0.98 -7.16 -4.38
CA LYS A 218 -1.89 -6.28 -3.66
C LYS A 218 -2.48 -5.19 -4.56
N ILE A 219 -1.67 -4.55 -5.40
CA ILE A 219 -2.17 -3.54 -6.35
C ILE A 219 -3.08 -4.17 -7.42
N GLY A 220 -2.74 -5.35 -7.93
CA GLY A 220 -3.60 -6.10 -8.84
C GLY A 220 -4.98 -6.35 -8.25
N ASP A 221 -5.03 -6.86 -7.02
CA ASP A 221 -6.30 -7.11 -6.30
C ASP A 221 -7.11 -5.81 -6.09
N GLU A 222 -6.43 -4.68 -5.80
CA GLU A 222 -7.07 -3.38 -5.62
C GLU A 222 -7.58 -2.76 -6.94
N ILE A 223 -6.91 -3.03 -8.06
CA ILE A 223 -7.34 -2.63 -9.41
C ILE A 223 -8.54 -3.46 -9.84
N ASP A 224 -8.48 -4.78 -9.67
CA ASP A 224 -9.59 -5.69 -9.98
C ASP A 224 -10.82 -5.40 -9.12
N GLY A 225 -10.60 -5.02 -7.85
CA GLY A 225 -11.64 -4.55 -6.93
C GLY A 225 -12.13 -3.12 -7.21
N GLY A 226 -11.57 -2.41 -8.19
CA GLY A 226 -11.95 -1.05 -8.56
C GLY A 226 -11.64 0.03 -7.52
N SER A 227 -10.83 -0.29 -6.51
CA SER A 227 -10.43 0.65 -5.45
C SER A 227 -9.27 1.54 -5.89
N VAL A 228 -8.41 1.05 -6.78
CA VAL A 228 -7.30 1.79 -7.37
C VAL A 228 -7.48 1.85 -8.90
N PRO A 229 -7.26 3.00 -9.55
CA PRO A 229 -7.33 3.10 -11.01
C PRO A 229 -6.21 2.29 -11.69
N ALA A 230 -6.55 1.52 -12.72
CA ALA A 230 -5.58 0.72 -13.51
C ALA A 230 -4.44 1.57 -14.10
N GLY A 231 -4.70 2.86 -14.40
CA GLY A 231 -3.70 3.81 -14.88
C GLY A 231 -2.55 4.08 -13.90
N LEU A 232 -2.62 3.59 -12.65
CA LEU A 232 -1.51 3.66 -11.71
C LEU A 232 -0.28 2.92 -12.25
N LEU A 233 -0.46 1.78 -12.94
CA LEU A 233 0.67 1.04 -13.51
C LEU A 233 1.38 1.86 -14.61
N ASP A 234 0.64 2.66 -15.39
CA ASP A 234 1.22 3.58 -16.37
C ASP A 234 2.07 4.68 -15.72
N TYR A 235 1.66 5.14 -14.54
CA TYR A 235 2.41 6.14 -13.77
C TYR A 235 3.74 5.56 -13.27
N LEU A 236 3.70 4.35 -12.71
CA LEU A 236 4.85 3.72 -12.06
C LEU A 236 5.92 3.22 -13.03
N GLU A 237 5.56 2.94 -14.29
CA GLU A 237 6.53 2.65 -15.35
C GLU A 237 7.35 3.87 -15.79
N ARG A 238 6.85 5.09 -15.54
CA ARG A 238 7.58 6.32 -15.87
C ARG A 238 8.57 6.63 -14.75
N ASP A 239 9.62 7.38 -15.08
CA ASP A 239 10.47 7.99 -14.06
C ASP A 239 9.60 8.96 -13.23
N HIS A 240 9.33 8.60 -11.98
CA HIS A 240 8.34 9.26 -11.14
C HIS A 240 8.97 9.75 -9.83
N SER A 241 8.69 11.01 -9.49
CA SER A 241 9.17 11.61 -8.25
C SER A 241 8.09 11.53 -7.17
N THR A 242 8.28 10.64 -6.19
CA THR A 242 7.41 10.52 -5.01
C THR A 242 7.46 11.75 -4.11
N ALA A 243 8.54 12.53 -4.18
CA ALA A 243 8.71 13.77 -3.42
C ALA A 243 7.65 14.85 -3.73
N LEU A 244 7.13 14.86 -4.96
CA LEU A 244 6.05 15.77 -5.37
C LEU A 244 4.67 15.29 -4.95
N LEU A 245 4.47 13.97 -4.79
CA LEU A 245 3.17 13.39 -4.42
C LEU A 245 2.82 13.66 -2.96
N LEU A 246 3.79 13.53 -2.04
CA LEU A 246 3.57 13.68 -0.60
C LEU A 246 2.81 14.97 -0.21
N PRO A 247 3.26 16.19 -0.59
CA PRO A 247 2.56 17.41 -0.21
C PRO A 247 1.17 17.53 -0.87
N LEU A 248 0.98 16.97 -2.07
CA LEU A 248 -0.31 16.98 -2.77
C LEU A 248 -1.33 16.07 -2.08
N VAL A 249 -0.89 14.87 -1.66
CA VAL A 249 -1.73 13.92 -0.92
C VAL A 249 -2.14 14.50 0.43
N GLN A 250 -1.20 15.07 1.19
CA GLN A 250 -1.48 15.73 2.47
C GLN A 250 -2.51 16.87 2.30
N SER A 251 -2.30 17.73 1.31
CA SER A 251 -3.24 18.82 1.01
C SER A 251 -4.65 18.30 0.68
N MET A 252 -4.74 17.20 -0.10
CA MET A 252 -6.02 16.59 -0.41
C MET A 252 -6.71 15.97 0.80
N GLU A 253 -5.98 15.29 1.68
CA GLU A 253 -6.53 14.69 2.90
C GLU A 253 -7.07 15.76 3.87
N GLU A 254 -6.33 16.83 4.07
CA GLU A 254 -6.75 17.99 4.88
C GLU A 254 -8.02 18.64 4.31
N LEU A 255 -8.07 18.88 2.99
CA LEU A 255 -9.24 19.48 2.34
C LEU A 255 -10.45 18.53 2.33
N SER A 256 -10.22 17.22 2.18
CA SER A 256 -11.26 16.18 2.20
C SER A 256 -11.89 16.03 3.59
N THR A 257 -11.08 16.01 4.64
CA THR A 257 -11.56 15.94 6.04
C THR A 257 -12.33 17.20 6.44
N ALA A 258 -11.87 18.38 6.02
CA ALA A 258 -12.58 19.64 6.21
C ALA A 258 -13.95 19.63 5.49
N HIS A 259 -13.99 19.12 4.26
CA HIS A 259 -15.23 18.99 3.48
C HIS A 259 -16.22 17.99 4.10
N GLN A 260 -15.75 16.81 4.53
CA GLN A 260 -16.60 15.80 5.19
C GLN A 260 -17.21 16.34 6.48
N SER A 261 -16.40 16.94 7.35
CA SER A 261 -16.88 17.56 8.60
C SER A 261 -17.96 18.60 8.34
N HIS A 262 -17.78 19.39 7.28
CA HIS A 262 -18.79 20.36 6.86
C HIS A 262 -20.08 19.69 6.38
N SER A 263 -19.99 18.69 5.50
CA SER A 263 -21.12 17.94 4.97
C SER A 263 -21.94 17.29 6.09
N HIS A 264 -21.27 16.67 7.06
CA HIS A 264 -21.91 16.11 8.25
C HIS A 264 -22.64 17.18 9.09
N SER A 265 -22.03 18.35 9.29
CA SER A 265 -22.67 19.46 10.01
C SER A 265 -23.93 19.96 9.28
N VAL A 266 -23.90 20.05 7.96
CA VAL A 266 -25.07 20.44 7.15
C VAL A 266 -26.16 19.39 7.22
N GLY A 267 -25.81 18.09 7.11
CA GLY A 267 -26.75 16.99 7.28
C GLY A 267 -27.43 17.03 8.66
N ALA A 268 -26.66 17.23 9.72
CA ALA A 268 -27.19 17.36 11.08
C ALA A 268 -28.14 18.56 11.23
N LYS A 269 -27.80 19.72 10.65
CA LYS A 269 -28.67 20.92 10.65
C LYS A 269 -29.95 20.71 9.85
N LEU A 270 -29.86 20.05 8.69
CA LEU A 270 -31.02 19.73 7.86
C LEU A 270 -31.96 18.76 8.57
N GLU A 271 -31.41 17.74 9.22
CA GLU A 271 -32.17 16.76 9.99
C GLU A 271 -32.82 17.39 11.24
N ALA A 272 -32.12 18.32 11.91
CA ALA A 272 -32.71 19.12 12.99
C ALA A 272 -33.87 19.98 12.47
N ALA A 273 -33.66 20.73 11.38
CA ALA A 273 -34.71 21.54 10.76
C ALA A 273 -35.91 20.71 10.28
N ARG A 274 -35.65 19.50 9.77
CA ARG A 274 -36.70 18.53 9.41
C ARG A 274 -37.52 18.12 10.63
N ARG A 275 -36.88 17.80 11.75
CA ARG A 275 -37.56 17.44 13.00
C ARG A 275 -38.39 18.59 13.53
N ASP A 276 -37.84 19.81 13.52
CA ASP A 276 -38.55 21.01 13.96
C ASP A 276 -39.78 21.28 13.09
N LEU A 277 -39.67 21.14 11.75
CA LEU A 277 -40.81 21.25 10.83
C LEU A 277 -41.88 20.19 11.07
N LEU A 278 -41.48 18.95 11.35
CA LEU A 278 -42.42 17.86 11.68
C LEU A 278 -43.12 18.12 13.03
N ASP A 279 -42.40 18.61 14.05
CA ASP A 279 -42.98 18.98 15.34
C ASP A 279 -43.93 20.18 15.21
N LEU A 280 -43.60 21.18 14.37
CA LEU A 280 -44.51 22.28 14.04
C LEU A 280 -45.77 21.82 13.31
N GLY A 281 -45.67 20.84 12.42
CA GLY A 281 -46.82 20.20 11.77
C GLY A 281 -47.73 19.49 12.78
N MET A 282 -47.14 18.83 13.79
CA MET A 282 -47.88 18.17 14.88
C MET A 282 -48.51 19.15 15.87
N ARG A 283 -47.87 20.31 16.08
CA ARG A 283 -48.32 21.35 17.02
C ARG A 283 -49.23 22.41 16.39
N ASN A 284 -49.57 22.31 15.11
CA ASN A 284 -50.47 23.25 14.45
C ASN A 284 -51.94 22.87 14.70
N PRO A 285 -52.69 23.58 15.58
CA PRO A 285 -54.09 23.28 15.84
C PRO A 285 -55.01 23.56 14.64
N LEU A 286 -54.52 24.25 13.59
CA LEU A 286 -55.27 24.50 12.35
C LEU A 286 -55.21 23.33 11.35
N LEU A 287 -54.20 22.45 11.47
CA LEU A 287 -54.09 21.21 10.67
C LEU A 287 -54.65 20.00 11.42
N ASN A 288 -54.69 20.05 12.75
CA ASN A 288 -55.24 19.02 13.63
C ASN A 288 -56.67 19.36 14.10
N TYR A 289 -57.55 19.79 13.20
CA TYR A 289 -58.98 19.79 13.51
C TYR A 289 -59.48 18.35 13.54
N ARG A 290 -59.48 17.75 14.74
CA ARG A 290 -60.44 16.69 15.05
C ARG A 290 -61.83 17.26 14.77
N LEU A 291 -62.46 16.80 13.69
CA LEU A 291 -63.88 17.03 13.44
C LEU A 291 -64.64 16.69 14.73
N LEU A 292 -65.12 17.72 15.43
CA LEU A 292 -66.07 17.52 16.51
C LEU A 292 -67.30 16.89 15.87
N ARG A 293 -67.45 15.59 16.13
CA ARG A 293 -68.65 14.81 15.85
C ARG A 293 -69.86 15.63 16.26
N SER A 294 -70.69 15.99 15.29
CA SER A 294 -71.95 16.68 15.51
C SER A 294 -72.75 15.94 16.58
N ARG A 295 -72.96 16.59 17.73
CA ARG A 295 -73.98 16.17 18.67
C ARG A 295 -75.32 16.37 17.97
N GLY A 296 -76.03 15.27 17.75
CA GLY A 296 -77.44 15.32 17.37
C GLY A 296 -78.24 16.08 18.42
N ALA A 297 -79.18 16.89 17.94
CA ALA A 297 -80.23 17.47 18.75
C ALA A 297 -81.43 17.73 17.83
N GLY A 298 -82.59 17.19 18.22
CA GLY A 298 -83.91 17.48 17.64
C GLY A 298 -84.43 16.41 16.71
#